data_AF-A0A8J3ZSW4-F1
#
_entry.id   AF-A0A8J3ZSW4-F1
#
_cell.length_a   1.000
_cell.length_b   1.000
_cell.length_c   1.000
_cell.angle_alpha   90.00
_cell.angle_beta   90.00
_cell.angle_gamma   90.00
#
_symmetry.space_group_name_H-M   'P 1'
#
loop_
_entity.id
_entity.type
_entity.pdbx_description
1 polymer ?
#
loop_
_entity_poly.entity_id
_entity_poly.type
_entity_poly.pdbx_seq_one_letter_code
_entity_poly.pdbx_strand_id
1 'polypeptide(L)'
;MGLVRFGPRFWVAFGIAAFITLFGVLGPYILTDKVPTDVVGGLYDEPSSKAWLGTDNLGHDVWTNLIYGTRTSLYVGLIAGAIATVVGVVIGTLAGYRGGWLDELLMGVTNVVLTIPPIVVLILIAIALQTRSATGVAVVIAATAWTWLARAVRAQASSVRAREHLDIARLSGARTVSLIVFDVVPYMLSYIVMAFVLQVSSAVLAEAALSLLGLGPSDGVSLGMMLHWSLAWEAVRTGAWWAFVPPTLLLTLIAFSLLMMQSSLDEVFNPRLRRGSTKLRKRRPITPPAGGGGSVADADQPATAPVGPAAPAAPVVSGVRTDRTAEA
;
A
#
# COMPACT_ATOMS: atom_id res chain seq x y z
N MET A 1 -4.74 -29.96 -5.32
CA MET A 1 -4.26 -28.58 -5.13
C MET A 1 -2.79 -28.53 -5.49
N GLY A 2 -2.43 -27.93 -6.62
CA GLY A 2 -1.01 -27.72 -6.94
C GLY A 2 -0.42 -26.78 -5.89
N LEU A 3 0.67 -27.18 -5.22
CA LEU A 3 1.38 -26.33 -4.27
C LEU A 3 1.76 -25.03 -4.96
N VAL A 4 1.14 -23.94 -4.50
CA VAL A 4 1.48 -22.58 -4.90
C VAL A 4 2.95 -22.36 -4.52
N ARG A 5 3.83 -22.27 -5.52
CA ARG A 5 5.26 -22.06 -5.29
C ARG A 5 5.55 -20.56 -5.20
N PHE A 6 5.73 -20.08 -3.99
CA PHE A 6 6.17 -18.70 -3.73
C PHE A 6 7.62 -18.51 -4.16
N GLY A 7 7.91 -17.36 -4.78
CA GLY A 7 9.27 -16.96 -5.16
C GLY A 7 10.12 -16.58 -3.94
N PRO A 8 11.46 -16.46 -4.11
CA PRO A 8 12.36 -16.06 -3.03
C PRO A 8 12.03 -14.69 -2.44
N ARG A 9 11.51 -13.77 -3.27
CA ARG A 9 11.07 -12.43 -2.86
C ARG A 9 10.00 -12.48 -1.77
N PHE A 10 9.03 -13.39 -1.90
CA PHE A 10 7.99 -13.58 -0.89
C PHE A 10 8.58 -14.03 0.45
N TRP A 11 9.51 -14.99 0.44
CA TRP A 11 10.13 -15.52 1.66
C TRP A 11 11.01 -14.49 2.35
N VAL A 12 11.73 -13.66 1.60
CA VAL A 12 12.50 -12.53 2.16
C VAL A 12 11.56 -11.53 2.82
N ALA A 13 10.50 -11.11 2.12
CA ALA A 13 9.50 -10.18 2.65
C ALA A 13 8.82 -10.73 3.90
N PHE A 14 8.42 -12.00 3.87
CA PHE A 14 7.83 -12.71 5.00
C PHE A 14 8.81 -12.83 6.18
N GLY A 15 10.07 -13.17 5.93
CA GLY A 15 11.09 -13.25 6.97
C GLY A 15 11.30 -11.91 7.67
N ILE A 16 11.36 -10.81 6.91
CA ILE A 16 11.49 -9.45 7.47
C ILE A 16 10.24 -9.09 8.29
N ALA A 17 9.04 -9.25 7.74
CA ALA A 17 7.80 -8.93 8.44
C ALA A 17 7.62 -9.77 9.71
N ALA A 18 7.93 -11.08 9.63
CA ALA A 18 7.88 -11.99 10.76
C ALA A 18 8.90 -11.61 11.83
N PHE A 19 10.13 -11.25 11.45
CA PHE A 19 11.14 -10.79 12.39
C PHE A 19 10.68 -9.53 13.14
N ILE A 20 10.16 -8.51 12.44
CA ILE A 20 9.69 -7.27 13.07
C ILE A 20 8.47 -7.54 13.96
N THR A 21 7.55 -8.40 13.52
CA THR A 21 6.39 -8.81 14.33
C THR A 21 6.84 -9.50 15.60
N LEU A 22 7.80 -10.41 15.49
CA LEU A 22 8.38 -11.12 16.63
C LEU A 22 9.11 -10.15 17.56
N PHE A 23 9.85 -9.19 17.03
CA PHE A 23 10.54 -8.15 17.77
C PHE A 23 9.56 -7.30 18.62
N GLY A 24 8.46 -6.84 18.03
CA GLY A 24 7.44 -6.07 18.75
C GLY A 24 6.60 -6.90 19.73
N VAL A 25 6.26 -8.15 19.38
CA VAL A 25 5.39 -9.00 20.22
C VAL A 25 6.15 -9.68 21.35
N LEU A 26 7.34 -10.25 21.08
CA LEU A 26 8.16 -10.92 22.10
C LEU A 26 9.02 -9.96 22.91
N GLY A 27 9.37 -8.80 22.34
CA GLY A 27 10.24 -7.83 23.02
C GLY A 27 9.75 -7.42 24.42
N PRO A 28 8.45 -7.10 24.64
CA PRO A 28 7.92 -6.81 25.97
C PRO A 28 8.02 -7.97 26.97
N TYR A 29 7.99 -9.22 26.51
CA TYR A 29 8.18 -10.38 27.39
C TYR A 29 9.64 -10.57 27.78
N ILE A 30 10.57 -10.18 26.90
CA ILE A 30 12.02 -10.21 27.19
C ILE A 30 12.40 -9.04 28.12
N LEU A 31 11.73 -7.90 27.98
CA LEU A 31 11.94 -6.67 28.75
C LEU A 31 10.93 -6.52 29.91
N THR A 32 10.67 -7.61 30.66
CA THR A 32 9.65 -7.60 31.72
C THR A 32 9.89 -6.51 32.78
N ASP A 33 11.15 -6.09 32.98
CA ASP A 33 11.55 -5.12 34.00
C ASP A 33 11.63 -3.65 33.50
N LYS A 34 11.38 -3.38 32.20
CA LYS A 34 11.50 -2.03 31.63
C LYS A 34 10.19 -1.53 31.04
N VAL A 35 9.73 -0.37 31.50
CA VAL A 35 8.54 0.31 30.98
C VAL A 35 8.97 1.49 30.10
N PRO A 36 8.27 1.79 28.98
CA PRO A 36 8.57 2.95 28.13
C PRO A 36 8.62 4.32 28.85
N THR A 37 8.03 4.42 30.03
CA THR A 37 8.00 5.65 30.84
C THR A 37 9.14 5.74 31.86
N ASP A 38 10.01 4.73 31.93
CA ASP A 38 11.10 4.74 32.90
C ASP A 38 12.23 5.68 32.46
N VAL A 39 12.54 6.65 33.31
CA VAL A 39 13.63 7.59 33.08
C VAL A 39 14.95 6.93 33.49
N VAL A 40 15.83 6.69 32.51
CA VAL A 40 17.09 5.98 32.69
C VAL A 40 18.34 6.87 32.51
N GLY A 41 18.16 8.08 32.00
CA GLY A 41 19.24 9.04 31.75
C GLY A 41 18.74 10.47 31.56
N GLY A 42 19.63 11.33 31.06
CA GLY A 42 19.36 12.73 30.72
C GLY A 42 18.72 12.91 29.35
N LEU A 43 18.53 14.18 28.97
CA LEU A 43 17.99 14.57 27.67
C LEU A 43 18.97 14.18 26.56
N TYR A 44 18.56 13.24 25.69
CA TYR A 44 19.39 12.76 24.59
C TYR A 44 20.81 12.39 25.04
N ASP A 45 20.94 11.54 26.06
CA ASP A 45 22.19 10.90 26.40
C ASP A 45 22.56 9.91 25.28
N GLU A 46 23.86 9.90 24.95
CA GLU A 46 24.43 9.00 23.95
C GLU A 46 24.26 7.52 24.32
N PRO A 47 24.31 6.60 23.34
CA PRO A 47 24.29 5.16 23.59
C PRO A 47 25.30 4.72 24.64
N SER A 48 24.83 4.05 25.67
CA SER A 48 25.63 3.61 26.81
C SER A 48 25.19 2.23 27.32
N SER A 49 25.93 1.67 28.28
CA SER A 49 25.55 0.39 28.89
C SER A 49 24.22 0.45 29.64
N LYS A 50 23.79 1.64 30.09
CA LYS A 50 22.50 1.88 30.76
C LYS A 50 21.35 1.97 29.75
N ALA A 51 21.58 2.61 28.61
CA ALA A 51 20.63 2.77 27.52
C ALA A 51 21.29 2.43 26.18
N TRP A 52 21.03 1.23 25.66
CA TRP A 52 21.76 0.66 24.50
C TRP A 52 21.65 1.49 23.22
N LEU A 53 20.51 2.15 23.02
CA LEU A 53 20.30 3.10 21.93
C LEU A 53 20.27 4.55 22.43
N GLY A 54 20.77 4.83 23.63
CA GLY A 54 20.68 6.15 24.24
C GLY A 54 19.27 6.47 24.74
N THR A 55 19.07 7.74 25.08
CA THR A 55 17.79 8.21 25.65
C THR A 55 17.04 9.17 24.73
N ASP A 56 15.74 9.31 24.99
CA ASP A 56 14.84 10.21 24.26
C ASP A 56 14.82 11.64 24.87
N ASN A 57 13.84 12.44 24.44
CA ASN A 57 13.64 13.82 24.88
C ASN A 57 13.28 13.96 26.39
N LEU A 58 12.87 12.87 27.05
CA LEU A 58 12.51 12.83 28.47
C LEU A 58 13.47 11.96 29.29
N GLY A 59 14.51 11.41 28.66
CA GLY A 59 15.45 10.51 29.32
C GLY A 59 15.02 9.05 29.36
N HIS A 60 14.00 8.66 28.59
CA HIS A 60 13.55 7.27 28.49
C HIS A 60 14.45 6.45 27.56
N ASP A 61 14.51 5.14 27.79
CA ASP A 61 15.30 4.19 26.99
C ASP A 61 14.73 4.03 25.57
N VAL A 62 15.48 4.50 24.56
CA VAL A 62 15.06 4.44 23.16
C VAL A 62 14.86 3.00 22.69
N TRP A 63 15.65 2.03 23.19
CA TRP A 63 15.50 0.63 22.82
C TRP A 63 14.15 0.05 23.27
N THR A 64 13.76 0.38 24.50
CA THR A 64 12.46 -0.02 25.07
C THR A 64 11.32 0.65 24.30
N ASN A 65 11.43 1.95 24.04
CA ASN A 65 10.47 2.69 23.23
C ASN A 65 10.32 2.13 21.82
N LEU A 66 11.40 1.67 21.20
CA LEU A 66 11.39 1.09 19.87
C LEU A 66 10.60 -0.22 19.80
N ILE A 67 10.74 -1.08 20.81
CA ILE A 67 10.05 -2.37 20.90
C ILE A 67 8.55 -2.17 21.13
N TYR A 68 8.19 -1.38 22.14
CA TYR A 68 6.79 -1.07 22.44
C TYR A 68 6.15 -0.27 21.30
N GLY A 69 6.91 0.67 20.72
CA GLY A 69 6.52 1.44 19.55
C GLY A 69 6.17 0.56 18.36
N THR A 70 7.02 -0.43 18.08
CA THR A 70 6.79 -1.41 17.00
C THR A 70 5.52 -2.21 17.24
N ARG A 71 5.28 -2.67 18.46
CA ARG A 71 4.04 -3.40 18.83
C ARG A 71 2.80 -2.54 18.59
N THR A 72 2.80 -1.30 19.07
CA THR A 72 1.66 -0.38 18.95
C THR A 72 1.37 -0.08 17.48
N SER A 73 2.38 0.31 16.68
CA SER A 73 2.20 0.62 15.27
C SER A 73 1.71 -0.60 14.45
N LEU A 74 2.24 -1.80 14.72
CA LEU A 74 1.74 -3.03 14.09
C LEU A 74 0.31 -3.36 14.51
N TYR A 75 -0.04 -3.19 15.79
CA TYR A 75 -1.39 -3.41 16.29
C TYR A 75 -2.39 -2.47 15.61
N VAL A 76 -2.11 -1.17 15.58
CA VAL A 76 -2.97 -0.18 14.93
C VAL A 76 -3.14 -0.51 13.45
N GLY A 77 -2.03 -0.77 12.74
CA GLY A 77 -2.06 -1.14 11.32
C GLY A 77 -2.86 -2.40 11.03
N LEU A 78 -2.70 -3.45 11.85
CA LEU A 78 -3.40 -4.71 11.69
C LEU A 78 -4.91 -4.57 11.90
N ILE A 79 -5.33 -3.91 13.00
CA ILE A 79 -6.74 -3.70 13.33
C ILE A 79 -7.40 -2.81 12.28
N ALA A 80 -6.77 -1.69 11.93
CA ALA A 80 -7.30 -0.77 10.94
C ALA A 80 -7.41 -1.44 9.55
N GLY A 81 -6.36 -2.16 9.14
CA GLY A 81 -6.34 -2.93 7.91
C GLY A 81 -7.42 -4.02 7.87
N ALA A 82 -7.62 -4.74 8.96
CA ALA A 82 -8.65 -5.77 9.08
C ALA A 82 -10.07 -5.20 8.96
N ILE A 83 -10.37 -4.14 9.73
CA ILE A 83 -11.68 -3.48 9.69
C ILE A 83 -11.95 -2.90 8.29
N ALA A 84 -10.98 -2.16 7.74
CA ALA A 84 -11.11 -1.61 6.39
C ALA A 84 -11.30 -2.70 5.33
N THR A 85 -10.64 -3.85 5.50
CA THR A 85 -10.79 -5.00 4.61
C THR A 85 -12.18 -5.60 4.69
N VAL A 86 -12.68 -5.86 5.90
CA VAL A 86 -14.02 -6.41 6.10
C VAL A 86 -15.08 -5.47 5.54
N VAL A 87 -15.01 -4.18 5.88
CA VAL A 87 -15.96 -3.17 5.40
C VAL A 87 -15.90 -3.06 3.87
N GLY A 88 -14.68 -2.96 3.31
CA GLY A 88 -14.47 -2.86 1.86
C GLY A 88 -14.99 -4.09 1.11
N VAL A 89 -14.73 -5.30 1.62
CA VAL A 89 -15.22 -6.55 1.02
C VAL A 89 -16.74 -6.62 1.10
N VAL A 90 -17.35 -6.32 2.24
CA VAL A 90 -18.81 -6.37 2.39
C VAL A 90 -19.50 -5.40 1.44
N ILE A 91 -19.08 -4.13 1.43
CA ILE A 91 -19.67 -3.10 0.58
C ILE A 91 -19.43 -3.41 -0.89
N GLY A 92 -18.18 -3.72 -1.27
CA GLY A 92 -17.80 -3.98 -2.65
C GLY A 92 -18.49 -5.21 -3.23
N THR A 93 -18.54 -6.32 -2.47
CA THR A 93 -19.16 -7.55 -2.97
C THR A 93 -20.67 -7.40 -3.08
N LEU A 94 -21.32 -6.71 -2.12
CA LEU A 94 -22.76 -6.46 -2.17
C LEU A 94 -23.15 -5.57 -3.36
N ALA A 95 -22.39 -4.50 -3.60
CA ALA A 95 -22.58 -3.61 -4.73
C ALA A 95 -22.37 -4.33 -6.07
N GLY A 96 -21.22 -5.00 -6.24
CA GLY A 96 -20.87 -5.66 -7.51
C GLY A 96 -21.71 -6.91 -7.82
N TYR A 97 -22.10 -7.68 -6.81
CA TYR A 97 -22.91 -8.89 -7.03
C TYR A 97 -24.39 -8.59 -7.22
N ARG A 98 -24.98 -7.68 -6.43
CA ARG A 98 -26.42 -7.38 -6.54
C ARG A 98 -26.71 -6.46 -7.72
N GLY A 99 -25.85 -5.47 -7.99
CA GLY A 99 -26.03 -4.48 -9.04
C GLY A 99 -27.29 -3.60 -8.85
N GLY A 100 -27.61 -2.81 -9.87
CA GLY A 100 -28.81 -1.95 -9.87
C GLY A 100 -28.72 -0.80 -8.86
N TRP A 101 -29.86 -0.43 -8.27
CA TRP A 101 -29.94 0.72 -7.36
C TRP A 101 -29.03 0.61 -6.12
N LEU A 102 -28.78 -0.61 -5.62
CA LEU A 102 -27.94 -0.81 -4.44
C LEU A 102 -26.47 -0.54 -4.74
N ASP A 103 -26.02 -0.90 -5.96
CA ASP A 103 -24.67 -0.56 -6.44
C ASP A 103 -24.52 0.96 -6.56
N GLU A 104 -25.50 1.62 -7.18
CA GLU A 104 -25.52 3.08 -7.32
C GLU A 104 -25.46 3.80 -5.96
N LEU A 105 -26.26 3.35 -4.98
CA LEU A 105 -26.26 3.93 -3.64
C LEU A 105 -24.92 3.73 -2.92
N LEU A 106 -24.40 2.49 -2.88
CA LEU A 106 -23.17 2.17 -2.17
C LEU A 106 -21.94 2.82 -2.83
N MET A 107 -21.87 2.83 -4.16
CA MET A 107 -20.82 3.51 -4.90
C MET A 107 -20.96 5.04 -4.78
N GLY A 108 -22.18 5.58 -4.72
CA GLY A 108 -22.45 6.98 -4.43
C GLY A 108 -21.85 7.42 -3.09
N VAL A 109 -22.17 6.70 -2.00
CA VAL A 109 -21.57 6.96 -0.67
C VAL A 109 -20.04 6.85 -0.72
N THR A 110 -19.53 5.82 -1.39
CA THR A 110 -18.09 5.61 -1.53
C THR A 110 -17.43 6.80 -2.23
N ASN A 111 -17.99 7.26 -3.34
CA ASN A 111 -17.48 8.39 -4.13
C ASN A 111 -17.50 9.72 -3.34
N VAL A 112 -18.52 9.95 -2.53
CA VAL A 112 -18.58 11.12 -1.63
C VAL A 112 -17.40 11.09 -0.65
N VAL A 113 -17.16 9.98 0.03
CA VAL A 113 -16.06 9.86 1.00
C VAL A 113 -14.70 10.07 0.34
N LEU A 114 -14.50 9.56 -0.88
CA LEU A 114 -13.25 9.69 -1.63
C LEU A 114 -12.96 11.09 -2.16
N THR A 115 -13.99 11.94 -2.25
CA THR A 115 -13.82 13.34 -2.64
C THR A 115 -13.11 14.12 -1.52
N ILE A 116 -13.22 13.65 -0.28
CA ILE A 116 -12.58 14.27 0.89
C ILE A 116 -11.16 13.68 1.05
N PRO A 117 -10.11 14.51 1.14
CA PRO A 117 -8.76 14.01 1.43
C PRO A 117 -8.73 13.22 2.75
N PRO A 118 -8.29 11.93 2.76
CA PRO A 118 -8.36 11.08 3.95
C PRO A 118 -7.65 11.69 5.16
N ILE A 119 -6.48 12.30 4.94
CA ILE A 119 -5.69 12.91 6.02
C ILE A 119 -6.45 14.00 6.77
N VAL A 120 -7.31 14.77 6.09
CA VAL A 120 -8.11 15.83 6.71
C VAL A 120 -9.14 15.21 7.66
N VAL A 121 -9.84 14.16 7.21
CA VAL A 121 -10.82 13.44 8.03
C VAL A 121 -10.14 12.80 9.24
N LEU A 122 -8.98 12.17 9.03
CA LEU A 122 -8.21 11.56 10.11
C LEU A 122 -7.81 12.59 11.18
N ILE A 123 -7.32 13.76 10.77
CA ILE A 123 -6.95 14.85 11.70
C ILE A 123 -8.17 15.34 12.49
N LEU A 124 -9.28 15.63 11.80
CA LEU A 124 -10.49 16.15 12.45
C LEU A 124 -11.04 15.17 13.49
N ILE A 125 -11.10 13.88 13.16
CA ILE A 125 -11.60 12.88 14.09
C ILE A 125 -10.59 12.65 15.23
N ALA A 126 -9.29 12.61 14.95
CA ALA A 126 -8.26 12.42 15.97
C ALA A 126 -8.25 13.57 17.01
N ILE A 127 -8.53 14.80 16.58
CA ILE A 127 -8.68 15.96 17.49
C ILE A 127 -9.99 15.90 18.27
N ALA A 128 -11.08 15.42 17.66
CA ALA A 128 -12.38 15.30 18.31
C ALA A 128 -12.40 14.21 19.42
N LEU A 129 -11.49 13.23 19.36
CA LEU A 129 -11.35 12.21 20.39
C LEU A 129 -10.70 12.79 21.66
N GLN A 130 -11.44 12.77 22.77
CA GLN A 130 -10.93 13.19 24.09
C GLN A 130 -9.76 12.30 24.58
N THR A 131 -9.80 11.00 24.25
CA THR A 131 -8.73 10.05 24.55
C THR A 131 -8.42 9.24 23.31
N ARG A 132 -7.17 9.27 22.86
CA ARG A 132 -6.71 8.57 21.67
C ARG A 132 -6.10 7.24 22.08
N SER A 133 -6.93 6.20 22.24
CA SER A 133 -6.39 4.84 22.39
C SER A 133 -5.87 4.31 21.05
N ALA A 134 -4.95 3.34 21.09
CA ALA A 134 -4.46 2.67 19.88
C ALA A 134 -5.62 2.11 19.03
N THR A 135 -6.61 1.50 19.67
CA THR A 135 -7.83 1.01 19.00
C THR A 135 -8.67 2.15 18.43
N GLY A 136 -8.81 3.26 19.15
CA GLY A 136 -9.51 4.45 18.66
C GLY A 136 -8.89 4.97 17.37
N VAL A 137 -7.57 5.17 17.37
CA VAL A 137 -6.82 5.59 16.17
C VAL A 137 -7.00 4.56 15.03
N ALA A 138 -6.96 3.26 15.33
CA ALA A 138 -7.16 2.21 14.33
C ALA A 138 -8.55 2.28 13.66
N VAL A 139 -9.61 2.52 14.44
CA VAL A 139 -10.99 2.66 13.92
C VAL A 139 -11.11 3.90 13.03
N VAL A 140 -10.49 5.01 13.42
CA VAL A 140 -10.48 6.25 12.63
C VAL A 140 -9.77 6.04 11.29
N ILE A 141 -8.62 5.37 11.30
CA ILE A 141 -7.91 4.99 10.07
C ILE A 141 -8.79 4.08 9.20
N ALA A 142 -9.41 3.06 9.80
CA ALA A 142 -10.28 2.14 9.07
C ALA A 142 -11.47 2.82 8.39
N ALA A 143 -12.06 3.83 9.04
CA ALA A 143 -13.23 4.55 8.56
C ALA A 143 -13.01 5.32 7.25
N THR A 144 -11.76 5.63 6.90
CA THR A 144 -11.41 6.30 5.64
C THR A 144 -10.78 5.33 4.62
N ALA A 145 -10.13 4.28 5.12
CA ALA A 145 -9.34 3.33 4.34
C ALA A 145 -10.16 2.36 3.47
N TRP A 146 -11.40 2.03 3.85
CA TRP A 146 -12.20 0.98 3.21
C TRP A 146 -12.64 1.28 1.76
N THR A 147 -12.71 2.56 1.39
CA THR A 147 -13.35 3.05 0.15
C THR A 147 -12.64 2.57 -1.12
N TRP A 148 -11.31 2.59 -1.15
CA TRP A 148 -10.53 2.13 -2.29
C TRP A 148 -10.74 0.64 -2.54
N LEU A 149 -10.69 -0.14 -1.47
CA LEU A 149 -10.91 -1.58 -1.53
C LEU A 149 -12.33 -1.92 -1.95
N ALA A 150 -13.34 -1.21 -1.46
CA ALA A 150 -14.74 -1.42 -1.85
C ALA A 150 -14.93 -1.31 -3.37
N ARG A 151 -14.34 -0.30 -4.01
CA ARG A 151 -14.42 -0.14 -5.47
C ARG A 151 -13.74 -1.28 -6.21
N ALA A 152 -12.56 -1.67 -5.75
CA ALA A 152 -11.79 -2.72 -6.40
C ALA A 152 -12.46 -4.10 -6.24
N VAL A 153 -12.98 -4.43 -5.05
CA VAL A 153 -13.79 -5.64 -4.82
C VAL A 153 -15.09 -5.59 -5.63
N ARG A 154 -15.76 -4.44 -5.75
CA ARG A 154 -16.95 -4.30 -6.61
C ARG A 154 -16.65 -4.64 -8.06
N ALA A 155 -15.54 -4.14 -8.61
CA ALA A 155 -15.12 -4.46 -9.96
C ALA A 155 -14.90 -5.98 -10.12
N GLN A 156 -14.21 -6.62 -9.18
CA GLN A 156 -14.00 -8.08 -9.22
C GLN A 156 -15.32 -8.86 -9.07
N ALA A 157 -16.17 -8.48 -8.11
CA ALA A 157 -17.45 -9.13 -7.84
C ALA A 157 -18.40 -9.06 -9.05
N SER A 158 -18.44 -7.92 -9.74
CA SER A 158 -19.23 -7.75 -10.97
C SER A 158 -18.73 -8.66 -12.11
N SER A 159 -17.41 -8.86 -12.21
CA SER A 159 -16.82 -9.79 -13.18
C SER A 159 -17.13 -11.26 -12.84
N VAL A 160 -17.10 -11.61 -11.55
CA VAL A 160 -17.42 -12.97 -11.09
C VAL A 160 -18.90 -13.28 -11.31
N ARG A 161 -19.80 -12.30 -11.09
CA ARG A 161 -21.24 -12.43 -11.31
C ARG A 161 -21.59 -12.90 -12.73
N ALA A 162 -20.81 -12.54 -13.75
CA ALA A 162 -21.08 -12.84 -15.15
C ALA A 162 -20.73 -14.29 -15.59
N ARG A 163 -20.49 -15.21 -14.63
CA ARG A 163 -20.00 -16.56 -14.92
C ARG A 163 -21.11 -17.60 -14.81
N GLU A 164 -21.20 -18.47 -15.82
CA GLU A 164 -22.24 -19.50 -16.01
C GLU A 164 -22.53 -20.37 -14.77
N HIS A 165 -21.51 -20.78 -14.01
CA HIS A 165 -21.68 -21.60 -12.80
C HIS A 165 -22.54 -20.94 -11.70
N LEU A 166 -22.57 -19.61 -11.61
CA LEU A 166 -23.38 -18.90 -10.61
C LEU A 166 -24.84 -18.79 -11.05
N ASP A 167 -25.10 -18.76 -12.36
CA ASP A 167 -26.46 -18.75 -12.88
C ASP A 167 -27.15 -20.10 -12.66
N ILE A 168 -26.41 -21.22 -12.78
CA ILE A 168 -26.91 -22.56 -12.45
C ILE A 168 -27.25 -22.67 -10.94
N ALA A 169 -26.39 -22.15 -10.07
CA ALA A 169 -26.63 -22.15 -8.63
C ALA A 169 -27.87 -21.31 -8.23
N ARG A 170 -28.12 -20.19 -8.93
CA ARG A 170 -29.35 -19.39 -8.75
C ARG A 170 -30.61 -20.12 -9.21
N LEU A 171 -30.55 -20.79 -10.36
CA LEU A 171 -31.67 -21.60 -10.87
C LEU A 171 -32.02 -22.74 -9.90
N SER A 172 -31.06 -23.18 -9.09
CA SER A 172 -31.23 -24.19 -8.04
C SER A 172 -31.84 -23.64 -6.74
N GLY A 173 -32.24 -22.36 -6.69
CA GLY A 173 -32.93 -21.76 -5.54
C GLY A 173 -32.03 -21.24 -4.41
N ALA A 174 -30.71 -21.15 -4.63
CA ALA A 174 -29.79 -20.70 -3.59
C ALA A 174 -29.97 -19.20 -3.23
N ARG A 175 -29.96 -18.88 -1.93
CA ARG A 175 -30.12 -17.51 -1.42
C ARG A 175 -28.93 -16.64 -1.85
N THR A 176 -29.20 -15.39 -2.26
CA THR A 176 -28.19 -14.40 -2.70
C THR A 176 -27.01 -14.27 -1.73
N VAL A 177 -27.28 -14.21 -0.42
CA VAL A 177 -26.24 -14.09 0.62
C VAL A 177 -25.38 -15.34 0.71
N SER A 178 -25.97 -16.52 0.52
CA SER A 178 -25.24 -17.80 0.52
C SER A 178 -24.28 -17.84 -0.69
N LEU A 179 -24.74 -17.46 -1.89
CA LEU A 179 -23.86 -17.37 -3.06
C LEU A 179 -22.70 -16.38 -2.85
N ILE A 180 -22.96 -15.23 -2.24
CA ILE A 180 -21.91 -14.25 -1.96
C ILE A 180 -20.83 -14.86 -1.05
N VAL A 181 -21.24 -15.45 0.06
CA VAL A 181 -20.32 -15.92 1.10
C VAL A 181 -19.59 -17.20 0.72
N PHE A 182 -20.26 -18.12 0.03
CA PHE A 182 -19.71 -19.46 -0.27
C PHE A 182 -19.13 -19.59 -1.68
N ASP A 183 -19.56 -18.77 -2.64
CA ASP A 183 -19.07 -18.87 -4.02
C ASP A 183 -18.24 -17.64 -4.41
N VAL A 184 -18.78 -16.43 -4.24
CA VAL A 184 -18.14 -15.20 -4.75
C VAL A 184 -16.93 -14.77 -3.93
N VAL A 185 -17.06 -14.68 -2.60
CA VAL A 185 -15.95 -14.29 -1.71
C VAL A 185 -14.80 -15.30 -1.77
N PRO A 186 -15.03 -16.62 -1.68
CA PRO A 186 -13.94 -17.60 -1.79
C PRO A 186 -13.25 -17.57 -3.16
N TYR A 187 -13.98 -17.27 -4.23
CA TYR A 187 -13.40 -17.10 -5.57
C TYR A 187 -12.39 -15.95 -5.63
N MET A 188 -12.67 -14.85 -4.92
CA MET A 188 -11.81 -13.66 -4.89
C MET A 188 -10.86 -13.63 -3.69
N LEU A 189 -10.79 -14.69 -2.89
CA LEU A 189 -10.03 -14.72 -1.63
C LEU A 189 -8.56 -14.37 -1.85
N SER A 190 -7.96 -14.83 -2.95
CA SER A 190 -6.56 -14.50 -3.30
C SER A 190 -6.36 -13.00 -3.48
N TYR A 191 -7.31 -12.32 -4.12
CA TYR A 191 -7.29 -10.86 -4.27
C TYR A 191 -7.52 -10.15 -2.94
N ILE A 192 -8.46 -10.64 -2.13
CA ILE A 192 -8.78 -10.06 -0.81
C ILE A 192 -7.58 -10.13 0.13
N VAL A 193 -6.87 -11.27 0.17
CA VAL A 193 -5.66 -11.44 1.00
C VAL A 193 -4.55 -10.47 0.56
N MET A 194 -4.35 -10.33 -0.75
CA MET A 194 -3.36 -9.42 -1.31
C MET A 194 -3.69 -7.96 -0.98
N ALA A 195 -4.97 -7.58 -1.08
CA ALA A 195 -5.44 -6.26 -0.68
C ALA A 195 -5.35 -6.02 0.84
N PHE A 196 -5.61 -7.04 1.67
CA PHE A 196 -5.46 -6.94 3.13
C PHE A 196 -4.03 -6.56 3.52
N VAL A 197 -3.01 -7.20 2.92
CA VAL A 197 -1.60 -6.86 3.18
C VAL A 197 -1.30 -5.39 2.85
N LEU A 198 -1.82 -4.92 1.71
CA LEU A 198 -1.69 -3.51 1.32
C LEU A 198 -2.41 -2.58 2.30
N GLN A 199 -3.56 -3.00 2.82
CA GLN A 199 -4.36 -2.21 3.74
C GLN A 199 -3.68 -2.07 5.10
N VAL A 200 -3.08 -3.15 5.61
CA VAL A 200 -2.26 -3.12 6.83
C VAL A 200 -1.07 -2.19 6.64
N SER A 201 -0.33 -2.32 5.52
CA SER A 201 0.82 -1.45 5.24
C SER A 201 0.43 0.03 5.19
N SER A 202 -0.66 0.34 4.50
CA SER A 202 -1.16 1.71 4.37
C SER A 202 -1.64 2.26 5.71
N ALA A 203 -2.25 1.43 6.54
CA ALA A 203 -2.70 1.82 7.87
C ALA A 203 -1.55 2.09 8.85
N VAL A 204 -0.47 1.30 8.81
CA VAL A 204 0.75 1.59 9.60
C VAL A 204 1.34 2.95 9.22
N LEU A 205 1.42 3.24 7.92
CA LEU A 205 1.92 4.54 7.46
C LEU A 205 0.98 5.70 7.81
N ALA A 206 -0.33 5.49 7.76
CA ALA A 206 -1.32 6.48 8.18
C ALA A 206 -1.26 6.77 9.69
N GLU A 207 -1.08 5.73 10.52
CA GLU A 207 -0.83 5.88 11.96
C GLU A 207 0.44 6.68 12.19
N ALA A 208 1.55 6.31 11.55
CA ALA A 208 2.80 7.03 11.72
C ALA A 208 2.70 8.50 11.29
N ALA A 209 1.98 8.80 10.21
CA ALA A 209 1.73 10.17 9.74
C ALA A 209 0.92 10.99 10.75
N LEU A 210 -0.16 10.41 11.32
CA LEU A 210 -0.93 11.06 12.38
C LEU A 210 -0.10 11.27 13.65
N SER A 211 0.64 10.26 14.05
CA SER A 211 1.51 10.30 15.22
C SER A 211 2.61 11.33 15.07
N LEU A 212 3.18 11.52 13.87
CA LEU A 212 4.14 12.58 13.57
C LEU A 212 3.56 13.99 13.82
N LEU A 213 2.25 14.17 13.61
CA LEU A 213 1.50 15.39 13.88
C LEU A 213 1.09 15.52 15.37
N GLY A 214 1.48 14.60 16.23
CA GLY A 214 1.08 14.55 17.64
C GLY A 214 -0.34 14.02 17.87
N LEU A 215 -0.96 13.43 16.84
CA LEU A 215 -2.33 12.90 16.85
C LEU A 215 -2.37 11.37 16.95
N GLY A 216 -1.26 10.78 17.40
CA GLY A 216 -1.12 9.35 17.61
C GLY A 216 -1.83 8.82 18.85
N PRO A 217 -1.74 7.51 19.09
CA PRO A 217 -2.17 6.90 20.34
C PRO A 217 -1.48 7.54 21.55
N SER A 218 -2.26 7.86 22.59
CA SER A 218 -1.79 8.43 23.86
C SER A 218 -1.64 7.40 24.97
N ASP A 219 -2.13 6.18 24.76
CA ASP A 219 -2.09 5.06 25.72
C ASP A 219 -0.80 4.24 25.65
N GLY A 220 0.19 4.68 24.86
CA GLY A 220 1.49 4.05 24.77
C GLY A 220 2.42 4.78 23.80
N VAL A 221 3.61 4.20 23.59
CA VAL A 221 4.56 4.67 22.59
C VAL A 221 4.25 4.01 21.25
N SER A 222 4.28 4.78 20.16
CA SER A 222 4.26 4.28 18.77
C SER A 222 5.51 4.74 18.03
N LEU A 223 5.87 4.08 16.92
CA LEU A 223 7.03 4.49 16.12
C LEU A 223 6.88 5.93 15.60
N GLY A 224 5.67 6.31 15.19
CA GLY A 224 5.39 7.68 14.76
C GLY A 224 5.50 8.71 15.89
N MET A 225 5.13 8.36 17.12
CA MET A 225 5.29 9.24 18.27
C MET A 225 6.76 9.45 18.64
N MET A 226 7.62 8.43 18.50
CA MET A 226 9.07 8.61 18.67
C MET A 226 9.64 9.63 17.68
N LEU A 227 9.18 9.59 16.43
CA LEU A 227 9.56 10.55 15.41
C LEU A 227 9.00 11.95 15.70
N HIS A 228 7.75 12.06 16.16
CA HIS A 228 7.16 13.32 16.60
C HIS A 228 8.02 14.03 17.65
N TRP A 229 8.38 13.32 18.71
CA TRP A 229 9.22 13.89 19.77
C TRP A 229 10.62 14.26 19.27
N SER A 230 11.21 13.44 18.40
CA SER A 230 12.50 13.75 17.77
C SER A 230 12.46 15.02 16.93
N LEU A 231 11.36 15.27 16.20
CA LEU A 231 11.15 16.50 15.42
C LEU A 231 10.87 17.70 16.33
N ALA A 232 9.97 17.53 17.30
CA ALA A 232 9.54 18.60 18.21
C ALA A 232 10.67 19.12 19.10
N TRP A 233 11.60 18.24 19.51
CA TRP A 233 12.77 18.57 20.34
C TRP A 233 14.06 18.68 19.54
N GLU A 234 13.95 18.76 18.21
CA GLU A 234 15.07 19.06 17.32
C GLU A 234 16.26 18.09 17.46
N ALA A 235 15.99 16.80 17.65
CA ALA A 235 16.99 15.73 17.74
C ALA A 235 17.96 15.73 16.54
N VAL A 236 17.46 16.13 15.37
CA VAL A 236 18.26 16.27 14.14
C VAL A 236 19.32 17.36 14.30
N ARG A 237 18.98 18.47 14.95
CA ARG A 237 19.89 19.59 15.18
C ARG A 237 20.89 19.30 16.30
N THR A 238 20.46 18.59 17.34
CA THR A 238 21.35 18.20 18.45
C THR A 238 22.25 17.02 18.10
N GLY A 239 22.06 16.37 16.96
CA GLY A 239 22.86 15.22 16.53
C GLY A 239 22.46 13.90 17.18
N ALA A 240 21.31 13.85 17.88
CA ALA A 240 20.77 12.66 18.55
C ALA A 240 20.16 11.68 17.55
N TRP A 241 21.00 11.14 16.65
CA TRP A 241 20.60 10.25 15.55
C TRP A 241 19.88 8.99 16.03
N TRP A 242 20.21 8.50 17.22
CA TRP A 242 19.59 7.33 17.81
C TRP A 242 18.10 7.51 18.12
N ALA A 243 17.62 8.75 18.32
CA ALA A 243 16.21 9.00 18.61
C ALA A 243 15.30 8.87 17.38
N PHE A 244 15.79 9.20 16.17
CA PHE A 244 14.98 9.24 14.96
C PHE A 244 15.35 8.21 13.89
N VAL A 245 16.62 7.79 13.77
CA VAL A 245 17.05 6.83 12.73
C VAL A 245 16.44 5.44 12.97
N PRO A 246 16.53 4.83 14.17
CA PRO A 246 15.94 3.52 14.43
C PRO A 246 14.42 3.43 14.18
N PRO A 247 13.56 4.35 14.69
CA PRO A 247 12.13 4.27 14.41
C PRO A 247 11.81 4.49 12.93
N THR A 248 12.55 5.37 12.23
CA THR A 248 12.39 5.55 10.77
C THR A 248 12.76 4.27 10.02
N LEU A 249 13.87 3.63 10.39
CA LEU A 249 14.34 2.40 9.74
C LEU A 249 13.36 1.24 9.96
N LEU A 250 12.80 1.09 11.16
CA LEU A 250 11.78 0.08 11.41
C LEU A 250 10.49 0.36 10.65
N LEU A 251 10.02 1.60 10.64
CA LEU A 251 8.80 1.97 9.90
C LEU A 251 8.95 1.71 8.40
N THR A 252 10.09 2.08 7.82
CA THR A 252 10.40 1.81 6.40
C THR A 252 10.52 0.33 6.12
N LEU A 253 11.14 -0.45 7.01
CA LEU A 253 11.27 -1.89 6.86
C LEU A 253 9.91 -2.62 6.97
N ILE A 254 9.02 -2.17 7.86
CA ILE A 254 7.63 -2.65 7.95
C ILE A 254 6.92 -2.41 6.62
N ALA A 255 6.85 -1.16 6.16
CA ALA A 255 6.16 -0.81 4.93
C ALA A 255 6.75 -1.54 3.71
N PHE A 256 8.08 -1.57 3.60
CA PHE A 256 8.78 -2.27 2.53
C PHE A 256 8.46 -3.77 2.52
N SER A 257 8.52 -4.44 3.68
CA SER A 257 8.23 -5.87 3.78
C SER A 257 6.81 -6.21 3.36
N LEU A 258 5.82 -5.41 3.77
CA LEU A 258 4.41 -5.64 3.42
C LEU A 258 4.14 -5.36 1.94
N LEU A 259 4.69 -4.28 1.37
CA LEU A 259 4.58 -3.98 -0.06
C LEU A 259 5.28 -5.03 -0.93
N MET A 260 6.45 -5.49 -0.52
CA MET A 260 7.16 -6.57 -1.20
C MET A 260 6.39 -7.90 -1.11
N MET A 261 5.74 -8.18 0.02
CA MET A 261 4.87 -9.33 0.17
C MET A 261 3.65 -9.24 -0.75
N GLN A 262 2.97 -8.08 -0.80
CA GLN A 262 1.84 -7.84 -1.69
C GLN A 262 2.20 -8.03 -3.16
N SER A 263 3.28 -7.39 -3.63
CA SER A 263 3.75 -7.56 -5.03
C SER A 263 4.13 -9.01 -5.35
N SER A 264 4.68 -9.76 -4.38
CA SER A 264 4.98 -11.18 -4.57
C SER A 264 3.72 -12.05 -4.64
N LEU A 265 2.67 -11.72 -3.86
CA LEU A 265 1.37 -12.38 -3.94
C LEU A 265 0.72 -12.13 -5.31
N ASP A 266 0.82 -10.91 -5.85
CA ASP A 266 0.33 -10.57 -7.18
C ASP A 266 0.98 -11.39 -8.30
N GLU A 267 2.30 -11.60 -8.25
CA GLU A 267 3.02 -12.44 -9.22
C GLU A 267 2.53 -13.89 -9.23
N VAL A 268 2.17 -14.40 -8.06
CA VAL A 268 1.71 -15.78 -7.86
C VAL A 268 0.28 -15.97 -8.33
N PHE A 269 -0.60 -15.00 -8.04
CA PHE A 269 -2.02 -15.09 -8.37
C PHE A 269 -2.36 -14.59 -9.77
N ASN A 270 -1.48 -13.85 -10.44
CA ASN A 270 -1.69 -13.38 -11.81
C ASN A 270 -0.94 -14.24 -12.86
N PRO A 271 -1.64 -15.17 -13.55
CA PRO A 271 -1.01 -16.05 -14.55
C PRO A 271 -0.49 -15.32 -15.79
N ARG A 272 -0.87 -14.06 -16.02
CA ARG A 272 -0.39 -13.25 -17.16
C ARG A 272 1.08 -12.81 -16.98
N LEU A 273 1.52 -12.54 -15.76
CA LEU A 273 2.90 -12.12 -15.47
C LEU A 273 3.91 -13.26 -15.72
N ARG A 274 3.49 -14.52 -15.50
CA ARG A 274 4.33 -15.72 -15.70
C ARG A 274 4.63 -16.04 -17.17
N ARG A 275 3.80 -15.58 -18.13
CA ARG A 275 3.94 -15.92 -19.56
C ARG A 275 4.89 -14.99 -20.33
N GLY A 276 5.17 -13.79 -19.82
CA GLY A 276 6.01 -12.78 -20.50
C GLY A 276 7.49 -13.16 -20.59
N SER A 277 8.10 -13.65 -19.50
CA SER A 277 9.54 -13.97 -19.50
C SER A 277 9.89 -15.22 -20.32
N THR A 278 8.94 -16.14 -20.47
CA THR A 278 9.16 -17.40 -21.22
C THR A 278 9.20 -17.17 -22.73
N LYS A 279 8.46 -16.17 -23.26
CA LYS A 279 8.44 -15.88 -24.70
C LYS A 279 9.72 -15.21 -25.19
N LEU A 280 10.37 -14.38 -24.36
CA LEU A 280 11.63 -13.73 -24.72
C LEU A 280 12.80 -14.73 -24.75
N ARG A 281 12.80 -15.74 -23.87
CA ARG A 281 13.83 -16.80 -23.85
C ARG A 281 13.75 -17.77 -25.03
N LYS A 282 12.65 -17.75 -25.81
CA LYS A 282 12.43 -18.67 -26.94
C LYS A 282 12.69 -18.05 -28.31
N ARG A 283 13.03 -16.76 -28.40
CA ARG A 283 13.58 -16.20 -29.65
C ARG A 283 15.02 -16.67 -29.77
N ARG A 284 15.21 -17.80 -30.48
CA ARG A 284 16.53 -18.21 -30.97
C ARG A 284 17.18 -17.02 -31.69
N PRO A 285 18.50 -16.80 -31.52
CA PRO A 285 19.22 -15.91 -32.42
C PRO A 285 19.01 -16.46 -33.84
N ILE A 286 18.48 -15.64 -34.73
CA ILE A 286 18.48 -15.93 -36.16
C ILE A 286 19.96 -16.01 -36.54
N THR A 287 20.47 -17.22 -36.73
CA THR A 287 21.82 -17.43 -37.25
C THR A 287 21.77 -17.03 -38.72
N PRO A 288 22.52 -16.02 -39.18
CA PRO A 288 22.62 -15.74 -40.61
C PRO A 288 23.20 -16.97 -41.31
N PRO A 289 22.70 -17.38 -42.49
CA PRO A 289 23.26 -18.50 -43.21
C PRO A 289 24.74 -18.23 -43.53
N ALA A 290 25.59 -19.20 -43.17
CA ALA A 290 27.01 -19.17 -43.47
C ALA A 290 27.26 -19.60 -44.92
N GLY A 291 27.89 -18.70 -45.69
CA GLY A 291 28.69 -19.05 -46.87
C GLY A 291 27.97 -19.03 -48.24
N GLY A 292 28.57 -18.31 -49.19
CA GLY A 292 28.30 -18.46 -50.61
C GLY A 292 28.60 -17.19 -51.41
N GLY A 293 29.84 -17.06 -51.91
CA GLY A 293 30.23 -15.99 -52.83
C GLY A 293 29.70 -16.19 -54.26
N GLY A 294 29.71 -15.10 -55.04
CA GLY A 294 29.33 -15.02 -56.46
C GLY A 294 28.31 -13.89 -56.68
N SER A 295 28.71 -12.66 -57.00
CA SER A 295 29.04 -12.17 -58.35
C SER A 295 28.06 -12.66 -59.42
N VAL A 296 27.09 -11.82 -59.79
CA VAL A 296 26.79 -11.43 -61.18
C VAL A 296 26.08 -10.07 -61.16
N ALA A 297 26.62 -9.14 -61.94
CA ALA A 297 25.99 -7.91 -62.38
C ALA A 297 25.27 -8.16 -63.72
N ASP A 298 24.08 -7.61 -63.89
CA ASP A 298 23.48 -7.09 -65.14
C ASP A 298 22.05 -6.63 -64.77
N ALA A 299 21.69 -5.34 -64.84
CA ALA A 299 21.37 -4.56 -66.03
C ALA A 299 20.18 -5.13 -66.83
N ASP A 300 18.96 -4.65 -66.57
CA ASP A 300 18.17 -3.88 -67.54
C ASP A 300 16.87 -3.33 -66.89
N GLN A 301 16.45 -2.14 -67.30
CA GLN A 301 15.22 -1.41 -66.89
C GLN A 301 14.06 -1.73 -67.87
N PRO A 302 12.82 -1.13 -67.87
CA PRO A 302 12.21 -0.07 -67.01
C PRO A 302 10.70 -0.27 -66.64
N ALA A 303 10.11 0.78 -66.02
CA ALA A 303 8.68 1.17 -65.96
C ALA A 303 7.84 0.55 -64.79
N THR A 304 7.02 1.24 -63.98
CA THR A 304 6.24 2.50 -64.07
C THR A 304 5.90 3.03 -62.66
N ALA A 305 5.78 4.36 -62.48
CA ALA A 305 5.25 5.07 -61.28
C ALA A 305 3.68 5.06 -61.25
N PRO A 306 2.93 5.78 -60.37
CA PRO A 306 3.25 6.64 -59.20
C PRO A 306 2.29 6.49 -57.97
N VAL A 307 2.43 7.38 -56.97
CA VAL A 307 1.38 8.12 -56.18
C VAL A 307 1.72 8.24 -54.66
N GLY A 308 1.94 9.48 -54.18
CA GLY A 308 2.12 9.89 -52.75
C GLY A 308 0.77 10.13 -52.02
N PRO A 309 0.63 10.93 -50.92
CA PRO A 309 1.53 11.95 -50.29
C PRO A 309 1.82 11.68 -48.78
N ALA A 310 2.94 12.11 -48.18
CA ALA A 310 3.38 13.44 -47.70
C ALA A 310 2.60 14.04 -46.49
N ALA A 311 3.35 14.33 -45.42
CA ALA A 311 2.95 14.85 -44.11
C ALA A 311 2.64 16.37 -44.10
N PRO A 312 2.12 16.92 -42.98
CA PRO A 312 2.26 18.35 -42.70
C PRO A 312 3.03 18.66 -41.41
N ALA A 313 3.83 19.73 -41.50
CA ALA A 313 4.63 20.38 -40.47
C ALA A 313 3.87 21.52 -39.75
N ALA A 314 4.44 21.96 -38.63
CA ALA A 314 3.95 22.98 -37.68
C ALA A 314 3.79 24.41 -38.24
N PRO A 315 3.07 25.32 -37.54
CA PRO A 315 3.13 26.75 -37.81
C PRO A 315 3.90 27.57 -36.76
N VAL A 316 4.55 28.62 -37.24
CA VAL A 316 5.29 29.68 -36.54
C VAL A 316 4.40 30.93 -36.36
N VAL A 317 4.64 31.65 -35.28
CA VAL A 317 4.01 32.90 -34.80
C VAL A 317 4.53 34.14 -35.55
N SER A 318 3.68 35.16 -35.78
CA SER A 318 4.04 36.60 -35.64
C SER A 318 2.80 37.51 -35.72
N GLY A 319 2.68 38.46 -34.77
CA GLY A 319 1.53 39.37 -34.59
C GLY A 319 1.66 40.77 -35.25
N VAL A 320 0.99 41.77 -34.64
CA VAL A 320 1.16 43.27 -34.67
C VAL A 320 -0.16 43.90 -34.12
N ARG A 321 -0.18 44.58 -32.95
CA ARG A 321 -0.11 46.07 -32.66
C ARG A 321 -1.35 46.86 -33.16
N THR A 322 -2.04 47.81 -32.51
CA THR A 322 -1.94 48.72 -31.32
C THR A 322 -3.38 49.29 -31.10
N ASP A 323 -3.86 49.72 -29.93
CA ASP A 323 -3.78 51.07 -29.32
C ASP A 323 -4.57 51.03 -27.98
N ARG A 324 -4.09 51.50 -26.82
CA ARG A 324 -4.04 52.87 -26.24
C ARG A 324 -5.38 53.64 -26.15
N THR A 325 -5.92 53.74 -24.92
CA THR A 325 -6.38 54.93 -24.14
C THR A 325 -7.08 54.40 -22.86
N ALA A 326 -6.58 54.61 -21.65
CA ALA A 326 -6.65 55.80 -20.77
C ALA A 326 -8.02 55.98 -20.05
N GLU A 327 -7.95 55.98 -18.69
CA GLU A 327 -8.87 56.55 -17.67
C GLU A 327 -10.31 55.98 -17.62
N ALA A 328 -10.92 55.65 -16.48
CA ALA A 328 -10.75 55.98 -15.06
C ALA A 328 -11.16 54.80 -14.15
#